data_AF-A0AA41SRM7-F1
#
_entry.id   AF-A0AA41SRM7-F1
#
_cell.length_a   1.000
_cell.length_b   1.000
_cell.length_c   1.000
_cell.angle_alpha   90.00
_cell.angle_beta   90.00
_cell.angle_gamma   90.00
#
_symmetry.space_group_name_H-M   'P 1'
#
loop_
_entity.id
_entity.type
_entity.pdbx_description
1 polymer ?
#
loop_
_entity_poly.entity_id
_entity_poly.type
_entity_poly.pdbx_seq_one_letter_code
_entity_poly.pdbx_strand_id
1 'polypeptide(L)'
;MLNGKKAEGKKVAPAPAVVRKYRPETKQEKKPRLLARAQKKGAGKGVVPTKRPPVLGAGVSTVTTWVENKAQQVVIAHNVDPILLVIFLPALGRKTGVPYCVIKGKARLGRVVHRKTCPMVAFTQVNSEDKGALACWRKLSEPTNSNDRHDEICRHWGGNILGPKSVAHVAKQEKAKVKELATKLG
;
A
#
# COMPACT_ATOMS: atom_id res chain seq x y z
N MET A 1 -26.88 21.36 16.43
CA MET A 1 -26.89 20.59 15.17
C MET A 1 -25.44 20.39 14.72
N LEU A 2 -24.78 19.35 15.20
CA LEU A 2 -23.43 19.00 14.73
C LEU A 2 -23.60 17.80 13.81
N ASN A 3 -23.73 18.09 12.52
CA ASN A 3 -23.65 17.08 11.47
C ASN A 3 -22.21 16.55 11.49
N GLY A 4 -21.98 15.54 12.33
CA GLY A 4 -20.84 14.65 12.24
C GLY A 4 -20.91 13.99 10.88
N LYS A 5 -20.26 14.63 9.89
CA LYS A 5 -19.82 13.95 8.68
C LYS A 5 -18.98 12.78 9.20
N LYS A 6 -19.62 11.60 9.28
CA LYS A 6 -18.90 10.33 9.29
C LYS A 6 -17.86 10.51 8.20
N ALA A 7 -16.58 10.52 8.57
CA ALA A 7 -15.54 10.30 7.62
C ALA A 7 -15.77 8.87 7.11
N GLU A 8 -16.68 8.73 6.14
CA GLU A 8 -16.66 7.61 5.22
C GLU A 8 -15.20 7.52 4.81
N GLY A 9 -14.53 6.45 5.25
CA GLY A 9 -13.13 6.27 4.92
C GLY A 9 -13.01 6.41 3.43
N LYS A 10 -12.43 7.53 2.97
CA LYS A 10 -12.22 7.82 1.55
C LYS A 10 -11.66 6.55 0.97
N LYS A 11 -12.44 5.92 0.09
CA LYS A 11 -12.21 4.57 -0.44
C LYS A 11 -10.73 4.49 -0.79
N VAL A 12 -9.95 3.73 -0.01
CA VAL A 12 -8.58 3.38 -0.38
C VAL A 12 -8.74 2.77 -1.76
N ALA A 13 -8.24 3.47 -2.78
CA ALA A 13 -8.40 3.11 -4.17
C ALA A 13 -8.29 1.59 -4.29
N PRO A 14 -9.29 0.89 -4.84
CA PRO A 14 -9.12 -0.53 -5.06
C PRO A 14 -7.90 -0.67 -5.96
N ALA A 15 -6.81 -1.21 -5.40
CA ALA A 15 -5.65 -1.63 -6.18
C ALA A 15 -5.73 -3.13 -6.53
N PRO A 16 -6.69 -3.59 -7.38
CA PRO A 16 -6.55 -4.91 -7.96
C PRO A 16 -6.42 -4.92 -9.48
N ALA A 17 -6.96 -3.98 -10.25
CA ALA A 17 -7.02 -4.17 -11.71
C ALA A 17 -5.62 -4.15 -12.36
N VAL A 18 -4.86 -3.06 -12.18
CA VAL A 18 -3.50 -2.94 -12.72
C VAL A 18 -2.57 -3.95 -12.04
N VAL A 19 -2.62 -4.07 -10.71
CA VAL A 19 -1.78 -4.99 -9.92
C VAL A 19 -1.97 -6.46 -10.35
N ARG A 20 -3.16 -6.87 -10.78
CA ARG A 20 -3.43 -8.23 -11.25
C ARG A 20 -2.80 -8.54 -12.60
N LYS A 21 -2.57 -7.55 -13.47
CA LYS A 21 -1.92 -7.77 -14.78
C LYS A 21 -0.45 -8.13 -14.64
N TYR A 22 0.25 -7.55 -13.66
CA TYR A 22 1.69 -7.71 -13.46
C TYR A 22 2.06 -8.85 -12.48
N ARG A 23 1.19 -9.86 -12.36
CA ARG A 23 1.44 -10.98 -11.44
C ARG A 23 2.67 -11.79 -11.87
N PRO A 24 3.50 -12.22 -10.91
CA PRO A 24 4.60 -13.13 -11.23
C PRO A 24 4.06 -14.49 -11.65
N GLU A 25 4.77 -15.17 -12.56
CA GLU A 25 4.41 -16.50 -13.04
C GLU A 25 4.25 -17.52 -11.90
N THR A 26 3.26 -18.39 -12.04
CA THR A 26 3.09 -19.55 -11.16
C THR A 26 4.10 -20.65 -11.50
N LYS A 27 4.28 -21.61 -10.57
CA LYS A 27 5.10 -22.80 -10.85
C LYS A 27 4.57 -23.62 -12.04
N GLN A 28 3.25 -23.62 -12.26
CA GLN A 28 2.60 -24.33 -13.36
C GLN A 28 2.85 -23.66 -14.71
N GLU A 29 2.88 -22.32 -14.78
CA GLU A 29 3.21 -21.56 -16.00
C GLU A 29 4.71 -21.56 -16.29
N LYS A 30 5.54 -21.58 -15.24
CA LYS A 30 7.00 -21.58 -15.39
C LYS A 30 7.52 -22.87 -16.05
N LYS A 31 6.93 -24.02 -15.73
CA LYS A 31 7.31 -25.32 -16.31
C LYS A 31 7.22 -25.35 -17.85
N PRO A 32 6.06 -25.09 -18.49
CA PRO A 32 5.94 -25.09 -19.95
C PRO A 32 6.80 -24.00 -20.60
N ARG A 33 6.96 -22.83 -19.97
CA ARG A 33 7.88 -21.79 -20.48
C ARG A 33 9.33 -22.30 -20.55
N LEU A 34 9.79 -22.99 -19.51
CA LEU A 34 11.13 -23.58 -19.49
C LEU A 34 11.27 -24.72 -20.50
N LEU A 35 10.26 -25.58 -20.64
CA LEU A 35 10.24 -26.66 -21.64
C LEU A 35 10.28 -26.10 -23.07
N ALA A 36 9.44 -25.12 -23.40
CA ALA A 36 9.42 -24.47 -24.70
C ALA A 36 10.76 -23.77 -25.00
N ARG A 37 11.40 -23.17 -23.98
CA ARG A 37 12.73 -22.58 -24.13
C ARG A 37 13.81 -23.65 -24.35
N ALA A 38 13.72 -24.78 -23.66
CA ALA A 38 14.64 -25.90 -23.84
C ALA A 38 14.50 -26.53 -25.22
N GLN A 39 13.27 -26.76 -25.70
CA GLN A 39 13.00 -27.25 -27.05
C GLN A 39 13.54 -26.31 -28.13
N LYS A 40 13.31 -25.00 -28.00
CA LYS A 40 13.87 -23.99 -28.92
C LYS A 40 15.40 -24.01 -28.95
N LYS A 41 16.04 -24.20 -27.80
CA LYS A 41 17.51 -24.32 -27.70
C LYS A 41 18.02 -25.62 -28.33
N GLY A 42 17.30 -26.74 -28.14
CA GLY A 42 17.63 -28.04 -28.73
C GLY A 42 17.49 -28.07 -30.25
N ALA A 43 16.56 -27.30 -30.82
CA ALA A 43 16.35 -27.14 -32.26
C ALA A 43 17.41 -26.25 -32.96
N GLY A 44 18.57 -26.02 -32.35
CA GLY A 44 19.68 -25.25 -32.95
C GLY A 44 19.44 -23.74 -33.10
N LYS A 45 18.23 -23.24 -32.82
CA LYS A 45 17.98 -21.81 -32.69
C LYS A 45 18.66 -21.35 -31.39
N GLY A 46 19.82 -20.69 -31.52
CA GLY A 46 20.60 -20.17 -30.39
C GLY A 46 19.75 -19.43 -29.35
N VAL A 47 20.26 -19.27 -28.13
CA VAL A 47 19.51 -18.65 -27.03
C VAL A 47 19.32 -17.16 -27.29
N VAL A 48 18.32 -16.80 -28.09
CA VAL A 48 17.95 -15.39 -28.30
C VAL A 48 17.47 -14.83 -26.95
N PRO A 49 18.06 -13.73 -26.45
CA PRO A 49 17.63 -13.11 -25.20
C PRO A 49 16.17 -12.64 -25.33
N THR A 50 15.24 -13.40 -24.73
CA THR A 50 13.83 -12.99 -24.71
C THR A 50 13.67 -11.85 -23.71
N LYS A 51 13.05 -10.74 -24.16
CA LYS A 51 12.70 -9.62 -23.28
C LYS A 51 11.80 -10.13 -22.16
N ARG A 52 12.23 -9.93 -20.91
CA ARG A 52 11.44 -10.33 -19.74
C ARG A 52 10.24 -9.38 -19.61
N PRO A 53 9.01 -9.89 -19.43
CA PRO A 53 7.89 -9.02 -19.17
C PRO A 53 8.07 -8.30 -17.82
N PRO A 54 7.59 -7.06 -17.68
CA PRO A 54 7.53 -6.41 -16.40
C PRO A 54 6.65 -7.21 -15.43
N VAL A 55 7.15 -7.43 -14.23
CA VAL A 55 6.44 -8.17 -13.17
C VAL A 55 6.58 -7.44 -11.84
N LEU A 56 5.66 -7.70 -10.94
CA LEU A 56 5.72 -7.21 -9.57
C LEU A 56 6.90 -7.84 -8.82
N GLY A 57 7.68 -6.98 -8.16
CA GLY A 57 8.63 -7.40 -7.14
C GLY A 57 7.93 -7.53 -5.80
N ALA A 58 8.27 -8.56 -5.03
CA ALA A 58 7.60 -8.88 -3.78
C ALA A 58 8.60 -9.25 -2.70
N GLY A 59 8.35 -8.79 -1.48
CA GLY A 59 9.19 -9.05 -0.32
C GLY A 59 10.11 -7.88 0.04
N VAL A 60 10.55 -7.85 1.29
CA VAL A 60 11.21 -6.68 1.89
C VAL A 60 12.51 -6.34 1.16
N SER A 61 13.48 -7.27 1.14
CA SER A 61 14.79 -7.03 0.54
C SER A 61 14.73 -6.64 -0.94
N THR A 62 13.91 -7.32 -1.75
CA THR A 62 13.80 -6.99 -3.18
C THR A 62 13.19 -5.62 -3.38
N VAL A 63 12.14 -5.28 -2.62
CA VAL A 63 11.48 -3.99 -2.75
C VAL A 63 12.40 -2.86 -2.29
N THR A 64 13.11 -3.00 -1.16
CA THR A 64 14.02 -1.96 -0.67
C THR A 64 15.13 -1.63 -1.67
N THR A 65 15.80 -2.66 -2.22
CA THR A 65 16.82 -2.47 -3.26
C THR A 65 16.22 -1.80 -4.50
N TRP A 66 14.96 -2.07 -4.83
CA TRP A 66 14.30 -1.40 -5.95
C TRP A 66 13.95 0.04 -5.64
N VAL A 67 13.50 0.36 -4.42
CA VAL A 67 13.23 1.74 -4.00
C VAL A 67 14.48 2.61 -4.12
N GLU A 68 15.63 2.10 -3.71
CA GLU A 68 16.91 2.82 -3.81
C GLU A 68 17.36 3.08 -5.25
N ASN A 69 16.92 2.26 -6.21
CA ASN A 69 17.44 2.29 -7.58
C ASN A 69 16.41 2.74 -8.63
N LYS A 70 15.30 2.01 -8.81
CA LYS A 70 14.44 2.07 -10.01
C LYS A 70 12.95 1.78 -9.76
N ALA A 71 12.45 1.97 -8.54
CA ALA A 71 11.04 1.73 -8.25
C ALA A 71 10.18 2.88 -8.79
N GLN A 72 9.05 2.51 -9.39
CA GLN A 72 8.04 3.45 -9.87
C GLN A 72 6.94 3.66 -8.83
N GLN A 73 6.55 2.62 -8.11
CA GLN A 73 5.48 2.70 -7.11
C GLN A 73 5.64 1.56 -6.11
N VAL A 74 5.46 1.86 -4.84
CA VAL A 74 5.54 0.89 -3.74
C VAL A 74 4.18 0.73 -3.08
N VAL A 75 3.88 -0.50 -2.66
CA VAL A 75 2.66 -0.88 -1.97
C VAL A 75 3.02 -1.58 -0.67
N ILE A 76 2.51 -1.07 0.44
CA ILE A 76 2.77 -1.54 1.80
C ILE A 76 1.49 -2.13 2.36
N ALA A 77 1.57 -3.28 3.00
CA ALA A 77 0.44 -3.80 3.79
C ALA A 77 0.38 -3.10 5.15
N HIS A 78 -0.84 -2.75 5.59
CA HIS A 78 -1.03 -2.12 6.90
C HIS A 78 -0.81 -3.03 8.12
N ASN A 79 -0.93 -4.36 7.97
CA ASN A 79 -1.00 -5.32 9.08
C ASN A 79 0.18 -6.31 9.04
N VAL A 80 1.36 -5.77 8.76
CA VAL A 80 2.61 -6.53 8.81
C VAL A 80 2.99 -6.74 10.26
N ASP A 81 3.41 -7.97 10.55
CA ASP A 81 3.84 -8.41 11.86
C ASP A 81 5.11 -9.26 11.65
N PRO A 82 6.28 -8.83 12.13
CA PRO A 82 6.54 -7.62 12.93
C PRO A 82 6.56 -6.30 12.10
N ILE A 83 6.08 -5.19 12.69
CA ILE A 83 5.95 -3.88 12.02
C ILE A 83 7.30 -3.26 11.61
N LEU A 84 8.39 -3.62 12.29
CA LEU A 84 9.75 -3.14 12.01
C LEU A 84 10.18 -3.40 10.56
N LEU A 85 9.63 -4.44 9.91
CA LEU A 85 9.96 -4.77 8.53
C LEU A 85 9.50 -3.72 7.50
N VAL A 86 8.57 -2.84 7.87
CA VAL A 86 7.98 -1.85 6.94
C VAL A 86 8.06 -0.42 7.42
N ILE A 87 8.40 -0.18 8.70
CA ILE A 87 8.35 1.15 9.32
C ILE A 87 9.25 2.20 8.64
N PHE A 88 10.40 1.77 8.11
CA PHE A 88 11.37 2.66 7.47
C PHE A 88 10.99 3.02 6.02
N LEU A 89 10.08 2.27 5.40
CA LEU A 89 9.82 2.37 3.96
C LEU A 89 9.16 3.69 3.54
N PRO A 90 8.19 4.26 4.28
CA PRO A 90 7.66 5.59 3.97
C PRO A 90 8.74 6.69 3.98
N ALA A 91 9.67 6.64 4.93
CA ALA A 91 10.79 7.60 5.00
C ALA A 91 11.77 7.40 3.83
N LEU A 92 12.08 6.14 3.50
CA LEU A 92 12.93 5.81 2.35
C LEU A 92 12.31 6.26 1.01
N GLY A 93 11.01 6.01 0.83
CA GLY A 93 10.25 6.44 -0.36
C GLY A 93 10.25 7.95 -0.55
N ARG A 94 10.11 8.73 0.55
CA ARG A 94 10.25 10.20 0.50
C ARG A 94 11.65 10.62 0.06
N LYS A 95 12.70 10.06 0.67
CA LYS A 95 14.10 10.42 0.37
C LYS A 95 14.47 10.15 -1.09
N THR A 96 13.91 9.09 -1.66
CA THR A 96 14.17 8.66 -3.05
C THR A 96 13.15 9.21 -4.05
N GLY A 97 12.12 9.93 -3.60
CA GLY A 97 11.04 10.44 -4.45
C GLY A 97 10.09 9.36 -5.00
N VAL A 98 10.15 8.14 -4.47
CA VAL A 98 9.29 7.03 -4.91
C VAL A 98 7.95 7.10 -4.17
N PRO A 99 6.81 7.14 -4.89
CA PRO A 99 5.50 7.14 -4.27
C PRO A 99 5.20 5.78 -3.62
N TYR A 100 4.65 5.81 -2.40
CA TYR A 100 4.20 4.63 -1.67
C TYR A 100 2.70 4.70 -1.41
N CYS A 101 2.06 3.55 -1.19
CA CYS A 101 0.68 3.49 -0.76
C CYS A 101 0.46 2.38 0.27
N VAL A 102 -0.34 2.66 1.30
CA VAL A 102 -0.67 1.69 2.34
C VAL A 102 -2.03 1.05 2.02
N ILE A 103 -2.05 -0.27 1.89
CA ILE A 103 -3.24 -1.06 1.56
C ILE A 103 -3.64 -1.95 2.74
N LYS A 104 -4.96 -2.07 2.92
CA LYS A 104 -5.54 -3.01 3.87
C LYS A 104 -5.37 -4.47 3.40
N GLY A 105 -4.56 -5.22 4.14
CA GLY A 105 -4.47 -6.69 4.15
C GLY A 105 -3.23 -7.27 3.45
N LYS A 106 -2.26 -7.77 4.22
CA LYS A 106 -1.08 -8.52 3.72
C LYS A 106 -1.45 -9.81 2.98
N ALA A 107 -2.59 -10.42 3.32
CA ALA A 107 -3.10 -11.59 2.61
C ALA A 107 -3.60 -11.25 1.19
N ARG A 108 -4.16 -10.04 0.99
CA ARG A 108 -4.60 -9.58 -0.33
C ARG A 108 -3.41 -9.37 -1.27
N LEU A 109 -2.33 -8.77 -0.76
CA LEU A 109 -1.06 -8.68 -1.48
C LEU A 109 -0.44 -10.05 -1.73
N GLY A 110 -0.47 -10.94 -0.74
CA GLY A 110 -0.02 -12.33 -0.88
C GLY A 110 -0.69 -13.04 -2.06
N ARG A 111 -2.02 -12.94 -2.17
CA ARG A 111 -2.79 -13.57 -3.25
C ARG A 111 -2.43 -13.04 -4.65
N VAL A 112 -1.94 -11.81 -4.78
CA VAL A 112 -1.42 -11.30 -6.05
C VAL A 112 -0.14 -12.04 -6.44
N VAL A 113 0.76 -12.27 -5.49
CA VAL A 113 2.09 -12.83 -5.74
C VAL A 113 2.16 -14.35 -5.56
N HIS A 114 1.01 -15.03 -5.49
CA HIS A 114 0.90 -16.46 -5.24
C HIS A 114 1.55 -16.93 -3.93
N ARG A 115 1.46 -16.12 -2.87
CA ARG A 115 1.92 -16.44 -1.49
C ARG A 115 0.78 -16.29 -0.50
N LYS A 116 0.91 -16.88 0.70
CA LYS A 116 -0.08 -16.70 1.78
C LYS A 116 -0.18 -15.24 2.23
N THR A 117 0.97 -14.59 2.39
CA THR A 117 1.09 -13.19 2.82
C THR A 117 2.23 -12.51 2.07
N CYS A 118 2.12 -11.19 1.92
CA CYS A 118 3.19 -10.36 1.39
C CYS A 118 3.18 -8.99 2.12
N PRO A 119 4.32 -8.56 2.70
CA PRO A 119 4.39 -7.30 3.43
C PRO A 119 4.45 -6.08 2.52
N MET A 120 5.18 -6.18 1.40
CA MET A 120 5.36 -5.09 0.44
C MET A 120 5.57 -5.61 -0.98
N VAL A 121 5.10 -4.82 -1.94
CA VAL A 121 5.17 -5.10 -3.38
C VAL A 121 5.58 -3.82 -4.10
N ALA A 122 6.35 -3.92 -5.19
CA ALA A 122 6.77 -2.77 -5.97
C ALA A 122 6.65 -3.01 -7.48
N PHE A 123 6.36 -1.92 -8.19
CA PHE A 123 6.49 -1.81 -9.64
C PHE A 123 7.84 -1.18 -9.98
N THR A 124 8.60 -1.81 -10.87
CA THR A 124 9.82 -1.21 -11.48
C THR A 124 9.54 -0.67 -12.86
N GLN A 125 8.84 -1.46 -13.67
CA GLN A 125 8.44 -1.11 -15.03
C GLN A 125 6.98 -1.52 -15.24
N VAL A 126 6.30 -0.77 -16.09
CA VAL A 126 4.91 -0.97 -16.48
C VAL A 126 4.83 -0.78 -17.99
N ASN A 127 3.98 -1.58 -18.66
CA ASN A 127 3.75 -1.44 -20.09
C ASN A 127 3.22 -0.02 -20.40
N SER A 128 3.47 0.48 -21.61
CA SER A 128 3.03 1.81 -22.03
C SER A 128 1.52 2.01 -21.88
N GLU A 129 0.73 0.99 -22.19
CA GLU A 129 -0.74 0.96 -22.08
C GLU A 129 -1.26 1.22 -20.65
N ASP A 130 -0.53 0.77 -19.63
CA ASP A 130 -0.98 0.85 -18.23
C ASP A 130 -0.38 2.06 -17.49
N LYS A 131 0.51 2.85 -18.13
CA LYS A 131 1.12 4.03 -17.51
C LYS A 131 0.07 5.06 -17.07
N GLY A 132 -0.96 5.28 -17.88
CA GLY A 132 -2.05 6.20 -17.55
C GLY A 132 -2.86 5.73 -16.34
N ALA A 133 -3.18 4.43 -16.29
CA ALA A 133 -3.89 3.83 -15.17
C ALA A 133 -3.07 3.87 -13.87
N LEU A 134 -1.75 3.64 -13.95
CA LEU A 134 -0.85 3.76 -12.80
C LEU A 134 -0.75 5.22 -12.31
N ALA A 135 -0.66 6.19 -13.22
CA ALA A 135 -0.62 7.61 -12.86
C ALA A 135 -1.93 8.09 -12.23
N CYS A 136 -3.08 7.65 -12.75
CA CYS A 136 -4.38 7.91 -12.14
C CYS A 136 -4.47 7.31 -10.73
N TRP A 137 -3.99 6.07 -10.57
CA TRP A 137 -3.97 5.41 -9.26
C TRP A 137 -3.04 6.12 -8.26
N ARG A 138 -1.87 6.61 -8.70
CA ARG A 138 -0.98 7.44 -7.87
C ARG A 138 -1.71 8.67 -7.32
N LYS A 139 -2.33 9.45 -8.20
CA LYS A 139 -3.12 10.64 -7.83
C LYS A 139 -4.26 10.33 -6.87
N LEU A 140 -4.88 9.16 -7.00
CA LEU A 140 -5.94 8.74 -6.09
C LEU A 140 -5.40 8.30 -4.71
N SER A 141 -4.20 7.71 -4.67
CA SER A 141 -3.55 7.32 -3.42
C SER A 141 -2.93 8.50 -2.65
N GLU A 142 -2.62 9.58 -3.34
CA GLU A 142 -1.95 10.79 -2.88
C GLU A 142 -2.63 11.51 -1.70
N PRO A 143 -3.93 11.88 -1.75
CA PRO A 143 -4.57 12.61 -0.65
C PRO A 143 -4.64 11.86 0.69
N THR A 144 -4.38 10.54 0.70
CA THR A 144 -4.48 9.72 1.92
C THR A 144 -3.14 9.19 2.42
N ASN A 145 -2.12 9.06 1.55
CA ASN A 145 -0.86 8.37 1.86
C ASN A 145 0.36 8.89 1.04
N SER A 146 0.40 10.16 0.62
CA SER A 146 1.53 10.69 -0.18
C SER A 146 2.74 11.17 0.63
N ASN A 147 3.85 11.33 -0.09
CA ASN A 147 5.07 12.01 0.34
C ASN A 147 4.80 13.45 0.82
N ASP A 148 3.86 14.17 0.20
CA ASP A 148 3.59 15.59 0.51
C ASP A 148 3.02 15.80 1.91
N ARG A 149 2.23 14.84 2.40
CA ARG A 149 1.64 14.88 3.75
C ARG A 149 2.54 14.27 4.82
N HIS A 150 3.76 13.86 4.47
CA HIS A 150 4.65 13.14 5.38
C HIS A 150 4.92 13.93 6.67
N ASP A 151 5.09 15.25 6.57
CA ASP A 151 5.38 16.10 7.74
C ASP A 151 4.16 16.25 8.68
N GLU A 152 2.94 16.12 8.17
CA GLU A 152 1.73 16.00 8.99
C GLU A 152 1.68 14.63 9.66
N ILE A 153 1.94 13.56 8.88
CA ILE A 153 1.88 12.17 9.34
C ILE A 153 2.88 11.92 10.48
N CYS A 154 4.10 12.44 10.37
CA CYS A 154 5.14 12.28 11.40
C CYS A 154 4.84 13.04 12.70
N ARG A 155 4.06 14.12 12.63
CA ARG A 155 3.63 14.89 13.82
C ARG A 155 2.30 14.41 14.39
N HIS A 156 1.55 13.63 13.61
CA HIS A 156 0.26 13.10 14.03
C HIS A 156 0.46 11.87 14.92
N TRP A 157 0.23 12.05 16.21
CA TRP A 157 0.17 10.95 17.16
C TRP A 157 -1.19 10.26 17.07
N GLY A 158 -1.18 8.98 16.73
CA GLY A 158 -2.39 8.15 16.74
C GLY A 158 -2.78 7.72 18.16
N GLY A 159 -3.99 7.19 18.30
CA GLY A 159 -4.49 6.69 19.58
C GLY A 159 -5.10 7.79 20.44
N ASN A 160 -4.96 7.69 21.76
CA ASN A 160 -5.59 8.57 22.74
C ASN A 160 -7.12 8.67 22.59
N ILE A 161 -7.77 7.56 22.23
CA ILE A 161 -9.23 7.47 22.13
C ILE A 161 -9.74 6.74 23.35
N LEU A 162 -10.48 7.46 24.20
CA LEU A 162 -11.14 6.90 25.37
C LEU A 162 -12.20 5.87 24.96
N GLY A 163 -12.40 4.86 25.81
CA GLY A 163 -13.45 3.87 25.61
C GLY A 163 -14.85 4.51 25.65
N PRO A 164 -15.83 3.97 24.91
CA PRO A 164 -17.14 4.61 24.74
C PRO A 164 -17.88 4.84 26.05
N LYS A 165 -17.73 3.94 27.03
CA LYS A 165 -18.30 4.08 28.37
C LYS A 165 -17.71 5.27 29.14
N SER A 166 -16.39 5.44 29.08
CA SER A 166 -15.70 6.56 29.73
C SER A 166 -16.05 7.89 29.08
N VAL A 167 -16.11 7.93 27.73
CA VAL A 167 -16.52 9.12 26.99
C VAL A 167 -17.94 9.55 27.37
N ALA A 168 -18.88 8.60 27.47
CA ALA A 168 -20.25 8.89 27.88
C ALA A 168 -20.34 9.43 29.33
N HIS A 169 -19.53 8.90 30.24
CA HIS A 169 -19.47 9.38 31.62
C HIS A 169 -18.93 10.82 31.71
N VAL A 170 -17.79 11.09 31.06
CA VAL A 170 -17.20 12.44 31.00
C VAL A 170 -18.19 13.41 30.36
N ALA A 171 -18.83 13.04 29.25
CA ALA A 171 -19.83 13.88 28.59
C ALA A 171 -21.05 14.17 29.49
N LYS A 172 -21.50 13.21 30.31
CA LYS A 172 -22.58 13.43 31.29
C LYS A 172 -22.16 14.44 32.36
N GLN A 173 -20.93 14.32 32.88
CA GLN A 173 -20.38 15.25 33.87
C GLN A 173 -20.18 16.66 33.30
N GLU A 174 -19.63 16.79 32.09
CA GLU A 174 -19.48 18.09 31.43
C GLU A 174 -20.83 18.75 31.16
N LYS A 175 -21.82 17.97 30.69
CA LYS A 175 -23.18 18.49 30.50
C LYS A 175 -23.80 18.99 31.80
N ALA A 176 -23.54 18.33 32.94
CA ALA A 176 -23.99 18.79 34.24
C ALA A 176 -23.29 20.10 34.67
N LYS A 177 -21.96 20.18 34.52
CA LYS A 177 -21.18 21.39 34.83
C LYS A 177 -21.59 22.59 33.98
N VAL A 178 -21.83 22.39 32.67
CA VAL A 178 -22.29 23.44 31.76
C VAL A 178 -23.66 23.96 32.16
N LYS A 179 -24.57 23.06 32.56
CA LYS A 179 -25.89 23.47 33.10
C LYS A 179 -25.75 24.30 34.37
N GLU A 180 -24.91 23.86 35.32
CA GLU A 180 -24.68 24.56 36.58
C GLU A 180 -24.09 25.97 36.36
N LEU A 181 -23.09 26.10 35.48
CA LEU A 181 -22.49 27.39 35.14
C LEU A 181 -23.48 28.33 34.46
N ALA A 182 -24.33 27.82 33.56
CA ALA A 182 -25.37 28.61 32.91
C ALA A 182 -26.42 29.15 33.91
N THR A 183 -26.74 28.38 34.95
CA THR A 183 -27.67 28.82 36.02
C THR A 183 -27.03 29.79 37.02
N LYS A 184 -25.70 29.83 37.14
CA LYS A 184 -25.00 30.78 38.04
C LYS A 184 -24.70 32.14 37.41
N LEU A 185 -24.69 32.24 36.08
CA LEU A 185 -24.37 33.46 35.33
C LEU A 185 -25.62 34.25 34.89
N GLY A 186 -26.81 33.66 35.00
CA GLY A 186 -28.10 34.33 34.81
C GLY A 186 -28.82 34.52 36.13
#